data_AF-A0AAP4F724-F1
#
_entry.id   AF-A0AAP4F724-F1
#
_cell.length_a   1.000
_cell.length_b   1.000
_cell.length_c   1.000
_cell.angle_alpha   90.00
_cell.angle_beta   90.00
_cell.angle_gamma   90.00
#
_symmetry.space_group_name_H-M   'P 1'
#
loop_
_entity.id
_entity.type
_entity.pdbx_description
1 polymer ?
#
loop_
_entity_poly.entity_id
_entity_poly.type
_entity_poly.pdbx_seq_one_letter_code
_entity_poly.pdbx_strand_id
1 'polypeptide(L)' 'MSSSTAPKRIVRSFAAVIAGIWVYCLVIAPAFSEQNYADVAAEKAKEIGIGFTVVALLVGAVWFFIANKKSKS' A
#
# COMPACT_ATOMS: atom_id res chain seq x y z
N MET A 1 21.96 -16.21 -13.14
CA MET A 1 20.82 -15.74 -13.96
C MET A 1 20.02 -14.69 -13.18
N SER A 2 19.84 -13.51 -13.80
CA SER A 2 18.94 -12.38 -13.51
C SER A 2 18.86 -11.80 -12.08
N SER A 3 19.80 -10.90 -11.70
CA SER A 3 19.68 -10.07 -10.49
C SER A 3 18.93 -8.74 -10.72
N SER A 4 18.47 -8.43 -11.94
CA SER A 4 17.87 -7.14 -12.30
C SER A 4 16.34 -7.08 -12.21
N THR A 5 15.66 -8.19 -11.89
CA THR A 5 14.18 -8.30 -11.81
C THR A 5 13.61 -8.20 -10.39
N ALA A 6 14.46 -8.26 -9.35
CA ALA A 6 14.03 -8.22 -7.95
C ALA A 6 13.31 -6.92 -7.53
N PRO A 7 13.80 -5.71 -7.84
CA PRO A 7 13.16 -4.48 -7.35
C PRO A 7 11.79 -4.23 -7.99
N LYS A 8 11.62 -4.53 -9.29
CA LYS A 8 10.32 -4.43 -9.98
C LYS A 8 9.27 -5.38 -9.38
N ARG A 9 9.68 -6.58 -8.98
CA ARG A 9 8.78 -7.56 -8.34
C ARG A 9 8.34 -7.10 -6.95
N ILE A 10 9.26 -6.54 -6.16
CA ILE A 10 8.96 -5.97 -4.83
C ILE A 10 7.96 -4.81 -4.96
N VAL A 11 8.22 -3.85 -5.84
CA VAL A 11 7.31 -2.71 -6.06
C VAL A 11 5.93 -3.17 -6.49
N ARG A 12 5.85 -4.17 -7.40
CA ARG A 12 4.57 -4.74 -7.84
C ARG A 12 3.82 -5.43 -6.70
N SER A 13 4.50 -6.15 -5.82
CA SER A 13 3.89 -6.76 -4.63
C SER A 13 3.37 -5.70 -3.66
N PHE A 14 4.14 -4.64 -3.39
CA PHE A 14 3.69 -3.53 -2.54
C PHE A 14 2.45 -2.84 -3.12
N ALA A 15 2.46 -2.57 -4.44
CA ALA A 15 1.30 -2.00 -5.11
C ALA A 15 0.06 -2.89 -5.03
N ALA A 16 0.22 -4.22 -5.15
CA ALA A 16 -0.89 -5.17 -5.01
C ALA A 16 -1.47 -5.19 -3.59
N VAL A 17 -0.63 -5.12 -2.55
CA VAL A 17 -1.08 -5.04 -1.16
C VAL A 17 -1.82 -3.74 -0.89
N ILE A 18 -1.28 -2.60 -1.35
CA ILE A 18 -1.95 -1.30 -1.23
C ILE A 18 -3.32 -1.35 -1.93
N ALA A 19 -3.37 -1.83 -3.18
CA ALA A 19 -4.63 -1.96 -3.92
C ALA A 19 -5.64 -2.86 -3.19
N GLY A 20 -5.21 -3.99 -2.62
CA GLY A 20 -6.09 -4.86 -1.83
C GLY A 20 -6.68 -4.18 -0.60
N ILE A 21 -5.89 -3.36 0.10
CA ILE A 21 -6.35 -2.60 1.26
C ILE A 21 -7.35 -1.52 0.85
N TRP A 22 -7.13 -0.85 -0.28
CA TRP A 22 -8.08 0.11 -0.83
C TRP A 22 -9.39 -0.54 -1.27
N VAL A 23 -9.34 -1.74 -1.88
CA VAL A 23 -10.54 -2.52 -2.20
C VAL A 23 -11.30 -2.89 -0.93
N TYR A 24 -10.62 -3.30 0.12
CA TYR A 24 -11.27 -3.57 1.41
C TYR A 24 -11.94 -2.30 1.97
N CYS A 25 -11.23 -1.17 1.98
CA CYS A 25 -11.73 0.08 2.57
C CYS A 25 -12.90 0.70 1.78
N LEU A 26 -12.89 0.61 0.45
CA LEU A 26 -13.86 1.29 -0.42
C LEU A 26 -14.99 0.39 -0.94
N VAL A 27 -14.80 -0.92 -0.91
CA VAL A 27 -15.77 -1.88 -1.46
C VAL A 27 -16.29 -2.79 -0.36
N ILE A 28 -15.41 -3.52 0.31
CA ILE A 28 -15.85 -4.56 1.25
C ILE A 28 -16.46 -3.93 2.51
N ALA A 29 -15.75 -3.04 3.19
CA ALA A 29 -16.24 -2.42 4.42
C ALA A 29 -17.58 -1.68 4.25
N PRO A 30 -17.79 -0.83 3.22
CA PRO A 30 -19.07 -0.17 3.03
C PRO A 30 -20.16 -1.09 2.45
N ALA A 31 -19.83 -2.14 1.70
CA ALA A 31 -20.83 -3.11 1.21
C ALA A 31 -21.40 -4.02 2.32
N PHE A 32 -20.67 -4.21 3.42
CA PHE A 32 -21.09 -5.03 4.56
C PHE A 32 -21.51 -4.19 5.79
N SER A 33 -21.66 -2.87 5.64
CA SER A 33 -22.09 -1.98 6.73
C SER A 33 -23.52 -1.49 6.50
N GLU A 34 -24.30 -1.41 7.58
CA GLU A 34 -25.67 -0.88 7.55
C GLU A 34 -25.73 0.66 7.51
N GLN A 35 -24.59 1.31 7.69
CA GLN A 35 -24.44 2.76 7.63
C GLN A 35 -24.30 3.27 6.19
N ASN A 36 -24.47 4.59 6.02
CA ASN A 36 -24.38 5.25 4.73
C ASN A 36 -23.03 4.96 4.05
N TYR A 37 -23.07 4.43 2.82
CA TYR A 37 -21.90 3.92 2.10
C TYR A 37 -20.77 4.95 2.01
N ALA A 38 -21.13 6.23 1.78
CA ALA A 38 -20.17 7.32 1.66
C ALA A 38 -19.45 7.62 2.99
N ASP A 39 -20.15 7.56 4.12
CA ASP A 39 -19.57 7.80 5.44
C ASP A 39 -18.63 6.67 5.85
N VAL A 40 -19.05 5.42 5.63
CA VAL A 40 -18.22 4.24 5.94
C VAL A 40 -16.98 4.20 5.05
N ALA A 41 -17.13 4.47 3.75
CA ALA A 41 -15.99 4.53 2.84
C ALA A 41 -15.04 5.68 3.20
N ALA A 42 -15.54 6.86 3.56
CA ALA A 42 -14.72 8.00 3.95
C ALA A 42 -13.98 7.74 5.28
N GLU A 43 -14.65 7.15 6.26
CA GLU A 43 -14.08 6.81 7.56
C GLU A 43 -12.99 5.73 7.42
N LYS A 44 -13.28 4.64 6.70
CA LYS A 44 -12.30 3.56 6.48
C LYS A 44 -11.15 3.98 5.56
N ALA A 45 -11.41 4.81 4.56
CA ALA A 45 -10.34 5.39 3.75
C ALA A 45 -9.42 6.30 4.57
N LYS A 46 -9.97 7.09 5.51
CA LYS A 46 -9.19 8.01 6.34
C LYS A 46 -8.42 7.28 7.44
N GLU A 47 -9.05 6.35 8.16
CA GLU A 47 -8.41 5.63 9.26
C GLU A 47 -7.41 4.58 8.77
N ILE A 48 -7.79 3.78 7.77
CA ILE A 48 -7.02 2.61 7.34
C ILE A 48 -6.27 2.90 6.04
N GLY A 49 -6.95 3.47 5.05
CA GLY A 49 -6.36 3.74 3.72
C GLY A 49 -5.17 4.70 3.78
N ILE A 50 -5.38 5.91 4.32
CA ILE A 50 -4.33 6.94 4.40
C ILE A 50 -3.21 6.49 5.35
N GLY A 51 -3.56 6.00 6.55
CA GLY A 51 -2.58 5.54 7.53
C GLY A 51 -1.66 4.45 6.97
N PHE A 52 -2.23 3.44 6.34
CA PHE A 52 -1.45 2.37 5.73
C PHE A 52 -0.61 2.87 4.54
N THR A 53 -1.16 3.74 3.69
CA THR A 53 -0.45 4.27 2.53
C THR A 53 0.78 5.08 2.94
N VAL A 54 0.68 5.89 4.02
CA VAL A 54 1.81 6.64 4.56
C VAL A 54 2.90 5.72 5.09
N VAL A 55 2.53 4.69 5.86
CA VAL A 55 3.51 3.71 6.39
C VAL A 55 4.16 2.93 5.25
N ALA A 56 3.39 2.49 4.25
CA ALA A 56 3.90 1.77 3.10
C ALA A 56 4.89 2.62 2.29
N LEU A 57 4.62 3.93 2.13
CA LEU A 57 5.56 4.86 1.49
C LEU A 57 6.84 5.05 2.30
N LEU A 58 6.75 5.17 3.63
CA LEU A 58 7.93 5.27 4.50
C LEU A 58 8.81 4.02 4.42
N VAL A 59 8.20 2.83 4.50
CA VAL A 59 8.93 1.55 4.37
C VAL A 59 9.55 1.42 2.99
N GLY A 60 8.81 1.77 1.93
CA GLY A 60 9.32 1.79 0.56
C GLY A 60 10.49 2.77 0.36
N ALA A 61 10.41 3.97 0.95
CA ALA A 61 11.45 4.98 0.89
C ALA A 61 12.72 4.55 1.65
N VAL A 62 12.57 3.99 2.85
CA VAL A 62 13.70 3.46 3.64
C VAL A 62 14.38 2.32 2.87
N TRP A 63 13.61 1.39 2.31
CA TRP A 63 14.16 0.31 1.49
C TRP A 63 14.90 0.84 0.27
N PHE A 64 14.30 1.80 -0.44
CA PHE A 64 14.93 2.44 -1.61
C PHE A 64 16.25 3.10 -1.23
N PHE A 65 16.30 3.85 -0.12
CA PHE A 65 17.52 4.48 0.36
C PHE A 65 18.62 3.45 0.72
N ILE A 66 18.27 2.35 1.38
CA ILE A 66 19.22 1.29 1.73
C ILE A 66 19.75 0.59 0.46
N ALA A 67 18.85 0.25 -0.47
CA ALA A 67 19.22 -0.41 -1.73
C ALA A 67 20.12 0.48 -2.59
N ASN A 68 19.83 1.78 -2.66
CA ASN A 68 20.61 2.73 -3.46
C ASN A 68 21.98 3.03 -2.81
N LYS A 69 22.07 3.04 -1.47
CA LYS A 69 23.36 3.10 -0.76
C LYS A 69 24.24 1.87 -1.03
N LYS A 70 23.66 0.67 -1.04
CA LYS A 70 24.40 -0.57 -1.30
C LYS A 70 24.92 -0.70 -2.74
N SER A 71 24.28 -0.05 -3.71
CA SER A 71 24.72 -0.10 -5.12
C SER A 71 25.88 0.85 -5.44
N LYS A 72 26.26 1.75 -4.53
CA LYS A 72 27.33 2.75 -4.74
C LYS A 72 28.63 2.44 -3.98
N SER A 73 28.68 1.35 -3.22
CA SER A 73 29.91 0.86 -2.55
C SER A 73 30.41 -0.41 -3.22
#